data_AF-K2BXY0-F1
#
_entry.id   AF-K2BXY0-F1
#
_cell.length_a   1.000
_cell.length_b   1.000
_cell.length_c   1.000
_cell.angle_alpha   90.00
_cell.angle_beta   90.00
_cell.angle_gamma   90.00
#
_symmetry.space_group_name_H-M   'P 1'
#
loop_
_entity.id
_entity.type
_entity.pdbx_description
1 polymer ?
#
loop_
_entity_poly.entity_id
_entity_poly.type
_entity_poly.pdbx_seq_one_letter_code
_entity_poly.pdbx_strand_id
1 'polypeptide(L)'
;MITLKRVYSPLSPTSWAYTDTAKHYDFDMGQAMKLFESTQIATNTGEITIHTFSQYLDVAQKIAQSWNTLGLKTNIRVENVVPEQYQVLLIAQDIPIDPDQYIFWHSTQVNTNITGLANLKIDKLLEDGRIKQDQQERKTIYIDFQKRLVEELPALFLYYPTSYTATRTTK
;
A
#
# COMPACT_ATOMS: atom_id res chain seq x y z
N MET A 1 -6.00 -22.70 7.77
CA MET A 1 -6.14 -21.25 7.52
C MET A 1 -4.76 -20.68 7.29
N ILE A 2 -4.49 -20.09 6.13
CA ILE A 2 -3.21 -19.39 5.90
C ILE A 2 -3.30 -18.06 6.66
N THR A 3 -2.53 -17.90 7.73
CA THR A 3 -2.43 -16.63 8.44
C THR A 3 -1.57 -15.69 7.60
N LEU A 4 -2.22 -14.75 6.90
CA LEU A 4 -1.52 -13.71 6.16
C LEU A 4 -0.79 -12.81 7.16
N LYS A 5 0.54 -12.75 7.06
CA LYS A 5 1.37 -11.90 7.94
C LYS A 5 1.17 -10.44 7.54
N ARG A 6 0.82 -9.59 8.51
CA ARG A 6 0.69 -8.14 8.35
C ARG A 6 2.01 -7.52 7.89
N VAL A 7 1.92 -6.55 7.00
CA VAL A 7 3.04 -5.80 6.45
C VAL A 7 2.84 -4.32 6.75
N TYR A 8 3.94 -3.62 7.07
CA TYR A 8 3.92 -2.20 7.43
C TYR A 8 4.86 -1.34 6.56
N SER A 9 5.55 -1.96 5.59
CA SER A 9 6.54 -1.30 4.73
C SER A 9 6.34 -1.75 3.28
N PRO A 10 6.67 -0.89 2.30
CA PRO A 10 6.63 -1.27 0.89
C PRO A 10 7.74 -2.26 0.50
N LEU A 11 8.76 -2.47 1.34
CA LEU A 11 9.86 -3.40 1.07
C LEU A 11 9.58 -4.78 1.65
N SER A 12 10.10 -5.82 0.98
CA SER A 12 10.11 -7.19 1.53
C SER A 12 10.94 -7.25 2.82
N PRO A 13 10.57 -8.07 3.83
CA PRO A 13 11.37 -8.28 5.04
C PRO A 13 12.71 -8.94 4.76
N THR A 14 12.88 -9.52 3.56
CA THR A 14 14.15 -10.09 3.09
C THR A 14 15.05 -9.08 2.39
N SER A 15 14.59 -7.84 2.18
CA SER A 15 15.42 -6.78 1.60
C SER A 15 16.52 -6.35 2.57
N TRP A 16 17.72 -6.10 2.06
CA TRP A 16 18.85 -5.60 2.87
C TRP A 16 18.61 -4.19 3.43
N ALA A 17 17.65 -3.46 2.86
CA ALA A 17 17.23 -2.13 3.29
C ALA A 17 15.92 -2.10 4.09
N TYR A 18 15.33 -3.26 4.41
CA TYR A 18 14.09 -3.33 5.17
C TYR A 18 14.20 -2.67 6.55
N THR A 19 13.13 -2.02 7.01
CA THR A 19 12.97 -1.57 8.39
C THR A 19 11.56 -1.86 8.93
N ASP A 20 11.51 -2.21 10.21
CA ASP A 20 10.30 -2.35 11.04
C ASP A 20 10.10 -1.14 11.97
N THR A 21 10.92 -0.09 11.83
CA THR A 21 10.85 1.11 12.69
C THR A 21 9.93 2.19 12.15
N ALA A 22 9.30 1.96 10.99
CA ALA A 22 8.26 2.83 10.46
C ALA A 22 7.00 2.76 11.33
N LYS A 23 6.14 3.78 11.24
CA LYS A 23 4.92 3.83 12.03
C LYS A 23 3.99 2.65 11.70
N HIS A 24 3.50 1.96 12.73
CA HIS A 24 2.54 0.88 12.56
C HIS A 24 1.11 1.41 12.72
N TYR A 25 0.28 1.14 11.72
CA TYR A 25 -1.17 1.33 11.78
C TYR A 25 -1.82 -0.03 12.05
N ASP A 26 -1.96 -0.32 13.34
CA ASP A 26 -2.62 -1.52 13.83
C ASP A 26 -4.13 -1.35 13.87
N PHE A 27 -4.83 -2.48 13.91
CA PHE A 27 -6.28 -2.47 14.00
C PHE A 27 -6.73 -1.95 15.37
N ASP A 28 -7.36 -0.77 15.39
CA ASP A 28 -8.01 -0.21 16.57
C ASP A 28 -9.33 0.48 16.16
N MET A 29 -10.43 -0.25 16.30
CA MET A 29 -11.77 0.26 15.98
C MET A 29 -12.19 1.42 16.91
N GLY A 30 -11.76 1.38 18.17
CA GLY A 30 -12.10 2.43 19.13
C GLY A 30 -11.41 3.75 18.81
N GLN A 31 -10.14 3.70 18.42
CA GLN A 31 -9.41 4.86 17.93
C GLN A 31 -9.98 5.35 16.58
N ALA A 32 -10.32 4.44 15.67
CA ALA A 32 -10.94 4.79 14.39
C ALA A 32 -12.26 5.55 14.60
N MET A 33 -13.18 5.04 15.43
CA MET A 33 -14.44 5.72 15.75
C MET A 33 -14.22 7.13 16.29
N LYS A 34 -13.31 7.30 17.25
CA LYS A 34 -12.97 8.63 17.81
C LYS A 34 -12.45 9.60 16.75
N LEU A 35 -11.60 9.14 15.83
CA LEU A 35 -11.09 9.97 14.74
C LEU A 35 -12.21 10.38 13.79
N PHE A 36 -13.11 9.45 13.44
CA PHE A 36 -14.26 9.72 12.59
C PHE A 36 -15.24 10.73 13.21
N GLU A 37 -15.54 10.59 14.50
CA GLU A 37 -16.37 11.55 15.23
C GLU A 37 -15.74 12.96 15.26
N SER A 38 -14.42 13.03 15.49
CA SER A 38 -13.70 14.30 15.60
C SER A 38 -13.57 15.07 14.28
N THR A 39 -13.62 14.37 13.15
CA THR A 39 -13.34 14.94 11.82
C THR A 39 -14.57 15.55 11.15
N GLN A 40 -15.76 15.41 11.74
CA GLN A 40 -17.04 15.88 11.19
C GLN A 40 -17.24 15.49 9.70
N ILE A 41 -16.70 14.35 9.28
CA ILE A 41 -16.88 13.86 7.92
C ILE A 41 -18.39 13.68 7.72
N ALA A 42 -18.95 14.34 6.70
CA ALA A 42 -20.35 14.24 6.35
C ALA A 42 -20.65 12.82 5.85
N THR A 43 -20.81 11.86 6.76
CA THR A 43 -21.11 10.44 6.48
C THR A 43 -22.48 10.26 5.82
N ASN A 44 -23.32 11.29 5.80
CA ASN A 44 -24.71 11.17 5.39
C ASN A 44 -24.95 11.24 3.87
N THR A 45 -23.93 11.49 3.03
CA THR A 45 -24.13 11.58 1.56
C THR A 45 -23.03 10.99 0.68
N GLY A 46 -21.83 10.69 1.21
CA GLY A 46 -20.71 10.20 0.42
C GLY A 46 -20.60 8.66 0.40
N GLU A 47 -20.69 8.06 -0.77
CA GLU A 47 -20.32 6.65 -0.98
C GLU A 47 -18.85 6.55 -1.40
N ILE A 48 -18.15 5.55 -0.89
CA ILE A 48 -16.78 5.22 -1.32
C ILE A 48 -16.78 3.91 -2.11
N THR A 49 -16.07 3.88 -3.23
CA THR A 49 -15.95 2.68 -4.06
C THR A 49 -14.53 2.14 -4.01
N ILE A 50 -14.41 0.88 -3.59
CA ILE A 50 -13.18 0.11 -3.68
C ILE A 50 -13.14 -0.56 -5.05
N HIS A 51 -12.19 -0.15 -5.89
CA HIS A 51 -11.85 -0.85 -7.12
C HIS A 51 -10.87 -1.97 -6.79
N THR A 52 -11.09 -3.18 -7.31
CA THR A 52 -10.21 -4.32 -7.04
C THR A 52 -10.28 -5.36 -8.15
N PHE A 53 -9.52 -6.45 -8.01
CA PHE A 53 -9.52 -7.57 -8.94
C PHE A 53 -10.19 -8.79 -8.31
N SER A 54 -10.66 -9.73 -9.14
CA SER A 54 -11.42 -10.91 -8.69
C SER A 54 -10.70 -11.70 -7.59
N GLN A 55 -9.37 -11.84 -7.70
CA GLN A 55 -8.54 -12.54 -6.71
C GLN A 55 -8.43 -11.86 -5.33
N TYR A 56 -8.85 -10.59 -5.20
CA TYR A 56 -8.83 -9.83 -3.95
C TYR A 56 -10.23 -9.49 -3.43
N LEU A 57 -11.28 -10.02 -4.05
CA LEU A 57 -12.68 -9.71 -3.70
C LEU A 57 -12.99 -9.96 -2.22
N ASP A 58 -12.54 -11.09 -1.66
CA ASP A 58 -12.75 -11.43 -0.25
C ASP A 58 -12.11 -10.42 0.70
N VAL A 59 -10.98 -9.83 0.31
CA VAL A 59 -10.30 -8.80 1.11
C VAL A 59 -11.04 -7.48 1.00
N ALA A 60 -11.47 -7.10 -0.21
CA ALA A 60 -12.30 -5.91 -0.41
C ALA A 60 -13.60 -5.96 0.39
N GLN A 61 -14.27 -7.12 0.44
CA GLN A 61 -15.49 -7.33 1.24
C GLN A 61 -15.26 -7.12 2.74
N LYS A 62 -14.14 -7.62 3.28
CA LYS A 62 -13.78 -7.40 4.69
C LYS A 62 -13.51 -5.92 4.99
N ILE A 63 -12.78 -5.23 4.11
CA ILE A 63 -12.52 -3.79 4.23
C ILE A 63 -13.84 -3.01 4.19
N ALA A 64 -14.70 -3.30 3.21
CA ALA A 64 -16.00 -2.66 3.07
C ALA A 64 -16.88 -2.88 4.30
N GLN A 65 -16.88 -4.09 4.88
CA GLN A 65 -17.61 -4.37 6.12
C GLN A 65 -17.10 -3.54 7.30
N SER A 66 -15.77 -3.41 7.46
CA SER A 66 -15.19 -2.56 8.50
C SER A 66 -15.54 -1.08 8.32
N TRP A 67 -15.49 -0.56 7.09
CA TRP A 67 -15.84 0.83 6.80
C TRP A 67 -17.34 1.11 6.95
N ASN A 68 -18.20 0.18 6.54
CA ASN A 68 -19.65 0.28 6.78
C ASN A 68 -19.98 0.33 8.29
N THR A 69 -19.21 -0.38 9.13
CA THR A 69 -19.35 -0.32 10.60
C THR A 69 -19.01 1.07 11.17
N LEU A 70 -18.15 1.82 10.48
CA LEU A 70 -17.81 3.21 10.80
C LEU A 70 -18.81 4.22 10.18
N GLY A 71 -19.88 3.75 9.54
CA GLY A 71 -20.86 4.61 8.87
C GLY A 71 -20.45 5.08 7.47
N LEU A 72 -19.37 4.55 6.90
CA LEU A 72 -18.98 4.82 5.51
C LEU A 72 -19.61 3.81 4.56
N LYS A 73 -20.64 4.22 3.83
CA LYS A 73 -21.26 3.39 2.79
C LYS A 73 -20.22 3.04 1.72
N THR A 74 -19.86 1.75 1.65
CA THR A 74 -18.78 1.26 0.81
C THR A 74 -19.29 0.31 -0.28
N ASN A 75 -19.03 0.65 -1.53
CA ASN A 75 -19.26 -0.19 -2.72
C ASN A 75 -17.97 -0.89 -3.14
N ILE A 76 -18.11 -2.01 -3.87
CA ILE A 76 -16.97 -2.73 -4.46
C ILE A 76 -17.21 -2.86 -5.96
N ARG A 77 -16.18 -2.55 -6.74
CA ARG A 77 -16.16 -2.74 -8.19
C ARG A 77 -14.99 -3.65 -8.57
N VAL A 78 -15.31 -4.76 -9.24
CA VAL A 78 -14.30 -5.67 -9.77
C VAL A 78 -13.91 -5.18 -11.17
N GLU A 79 -12.62 -4.91 -11.34
CA GLU A 79 -12.02 -4.43 -12.58
C GLU A 79 -11.15 -5.53 -13.22
N ASN A 80 -10.92 -5.40 -14.52
CA ASN A 80 -9.99 -6.25 -15.27
C ASN A 80 -8.63 -5.57 -15.50
N VAL A 81 -8.59 -4.25 -15.40
CA VAL A 81 -7.39 -3.41 -15.53
C VAL A 81 -7.43 -2.32 -14.46
N VAL A 82 -6.28 -1.74 -14.13
CA VAL A 82 -6.23 -0.59 -13.21
C VAL A 82 -7.01 0.57 -13.84
N PRO A 83 -8.07 1.09 -13.19
CA PRO A 83 -8.83 2.19 -13.74
C PRO A 83 -8.04 3.50 -13.67
N GLU A 84 -8.27 4.41 -14.62
CA GLU A 84 -7.61 5.73 -14.63
C GLU A 84 -8.04 6.62 -13.46
N GLN A 85 -9.27 6.42 -12.95
CA GLN A 85 -9.84 7.19 -11.86
C GLN A 85 -10.48 6.26 -10.83
N TYR A 86 -10.14 6.47 -9.56
CA TYR A 86 -10.69 5.73 -8.43
C TYR A 86 -10.53 6.52 -7.13
N GLN A 87 -11.38 6.21 -6.16
CA GLN A 87 -11.24 6.71 -4.79
C GLN A 87 -10.30 5.81 -3.99
N VAL A 88 -10.43 4.48 -4.16
CA VAL A 88 -9.63 3.46 -3.49
C VAL A 88 -9.36 2.33 -4.48
N LEU A 89 -8.10 1.90 -4.58
CA LEU A 89 -7.69 0.73 -5.35
C LEU A 89 -7.06 -0.31 -4.42
N LEU A 90 -7.60 -1.52 -4.42
CA LEU A 90 -7.00 -2.69 -3.79
C LEU A 90 -6.33 -3.56 -4.86
N ILE A 91 -5.01 -3.60 -4.82
CA ILE A 91 -4.15 -4.33 -5.77
C ILE A 91 -2.93 -4.90 -5.04
N ALA A 92 -2.22 -5.84 -5.67
CA ALA A 92 -0.86 -6.19 -5.28
C ALA A 92 0.14 -5.70 -6.34
N GLN A 93 1.32 -5.29 -5.90
CA GLN A 93 2.44 -4.95 -6.76
C GLN A 93 3.61 -5.87 -6.47
N ASP A 94 4.36 -6.23 -7.52
CA ASP A 94 5.60 -6.96 -7.37
C ASP A 94 6.65 -6.07 -6.71
N ILE A 95 7.36 -6.65 -5.74
CA ILE A 95 8.40 -5.94 -5.01
C ILE A 95 9.76 -6.25 -5.66
N PRO A 96 10.48 -5.23 -6.15
CA PRO A 96 11.80 -5.44 -6.74
C PRO A 96 12.80 -5.95 -5.71
N ILE A 97 13.81 -6.69 -6.20
CA ILE A 97 14.91 -7.19 -5.36
C ILE A 97 15.76 -6.03 -4.83
N ASP A 98 16.04 -5.05 -5.70
CA ASP A 98 16.68 -3.80 -5.29
C ASP A 98 15.62 -2.89 -4.62
N PRO A 99 15.94 -2.24 -3.48
CA PRO A 99 15.02 -1.37 -2.76
C PRO A 99 14.67 -0.06 -3.47
N ASP A 100 15.27 0.24 -4.63
CA ASP A 100 14.84 1.35 -5.47
C ASP A 100 13.41 1.16 -5.97
N GLN A 101 12.49 1.92 -5.39
CA GLN A 101 11.08 1.94 -5.75
C GLN A 101 10.66 3.23 -6.45
N TYR A 102 11.60 3.92 -7.11
CA TYR A 102 11.35 5.17 -7.83
C TYR A 102 10.13 5.08 -8.76
N ILE A 103 10.01 3.99 -9.52
CA ILE A 103 8.92 3.75 -10.47
C ILE A 103 7.52 3.76 -9.83
N PHE A 104 7.40 3.42 -8.55
CA PHE A 104 6.09 3.29 -7.88
C PHE A 104 5.66 4.55 -7.12
N TRP A 105 6.61 5.37 -6.66
CA TRP A 105 6.31 6.41 -5.67
C TRP A 105 6.79 7.80 -6.06
N HIS A 106 7.68 7.92 -7.05
CA HIS A 106 8.22 9.23 -7.43
C HIS A 106 7.17 10.03 -8.22
N SER A 107 7.08 11.33 -7.96
CA SER A 107 6.06 12.22 -8.54
C SER A 107 6.10 12.33 -10.06
N THR A 108 7.27 12.13 -10.68
CA THR A 108 7.46 12.14 -12.15
C THR A 108 6.86 10.92 -12.85
N GLN A 109 6.46 9.89 -12.09
CA GLN A 109 6.01 8.62 -12.64
C GLN A 109 4.51 8.60 -12.92
N VAL A 110 4.09 9.28 -13.99
CA VAL A 110 2.66 9.49 -14.31
C VAL A 110 1.87 8.18 -14.49
N ASN A 111 2.48 7.15 -15.08
CA ASN A 111 1.78 5.90 -15.42
C ASN A 111 1.91 4.80 -14.37
N THR A 112 2.93 4.87 -13.50
CA THR A 112 3.30 3.76 -12.61
C THR A 112 3.16 4.13 -11.14
N ASN A 113 3.19 5.43 -10.79
CA ASN A 113 2.75 5.92 -9.48
C ASN A 113 1.23 6.00 -9.45
N ILE A 114 0.62 4.84 -9.22
CA ILE A 114 -0.83 4.69 -9.12
C ILE A 114 -1.41 5.45 -7.91
N THR A 115 -0.62 5.87 -6.93
CA THR A 115 -1.15 6.62 -5.79
C THR A 115 -1.37 8.10 -6.07
N GLY A 116 -0.81 8.62 -7.18
CA GLY A 116 -0.79 10.05 -7.45
C GLY A 116 0.04 10.85 -6.44
N LEU A 117 0.88 10.18 -5.64
CA LEU A 117 1.72 10.81 -4.63
C LEU A 117 2.67 11.81 -5.29
N ALA A 118 2.65 13.06 -4.81
CA ALA A 118 3.62 14.08 -5.15
C ALA A 118 4.20 14.66 -3.86
N ASN A 119 5.40 14.22 -3.48
CA ASN A 119 6.03 14.63 -2.22
C ASN A 119 7.53 14.83 -2.39
N LEU A 120 7.97 16.09 -2.35
CA LEU A 120 9.36 16.48 -2.61
C LEU A 120 10.39 15.76 -1.71
N LYS A 121 10.01 15.40 -0.47
CA LYS A 121 10.93 14.69 0.43
C LYS A 121 11.08 13.22 0.03
N ILE A 122 9.99 12.58 -0.37
CA ILE A 122 10.02 11.19 -0.87
C ILE A 122 10.77 11.13 -2.19
N ASP A 123 10.48 12.08 -3.09
CA ASP A 123 11.18 12.20 -4.38
C ASP A 123 12.68 12.30 -4.17
N LYS A 124 13.12 13.24 -3.32
CA LYS A 124 14.53 13.42 -2.98
C LYS A 124 15.18 12.16 -2.40
N LEU A 125 14.51 11.46 -1.49
CA LEU A 125 15.06 10.22 -0.91
C LEU A 125 15.24 9.12 -1.98
N LEU A 126 14.31 9.01 -2.92
CA LEU A 126 14.41 8.04 -4.02
C LEU A 126 15.52 8.43 -5.01
N GLU A 127 15.65 9.72 -5.34
CA GLU A 127 16.73 10.26 -6.17
C GLU A 127 18.10 10.06 -5.52
N ASP A 128 18.25 10.42 -4.24
CA ASP A 128 19.51 10.26 -3.52
C ASP A 128 19.86 8.76 -3.39
N GLY A 129 18.89 7.91 -3.04
CA GLY A 129 19.12 6.47 -2.83
C GLY A 129 19.57 5.71 -4.08
N ARG A 130 19.13 6.15 -5.27
CA ARG A 130 19.47 5.47 -6.53
C ARG A 130 20.80 5.91 -7.14
N ILE A 131 21.31 7.11 -6.80
CA ILE A 131 22.61 7.60 -7.32
C ILE A 131 23.80 7.15 -6.47
N LYS A 132 23.57 6.76 -5.21
CA LYS A 132 24.63 6.29 -4.32
C LYS A 132 25.12 4.90 -4.70
N GLN A 133 26.44 4.71 -4.65
CA GLN A 133 27.08 3.41 -4.90
C GLN A 133 27.28 2.60 -3.62
N ASP A 134 27.58 3.26 -2.51
CA ASP A 134 27.78 2.58 -1.22
C ASP A 134 26.45 2.04 -0.68
N GLN A 135 26.42 0.73 -0.39
CA GLN A 135 25.20 0.05 0.03
C GLN A 135 24.72 0.53 1.41
N GLN A 136 25.62 0.93 2.30
CA GLN A 136 25.26 1.36 3.65
C GLN A 136 24.64 2.78 3.64
N GLU A 137 25.15 3.66 2.77
CA GLU A 137 24.53 4.96 2.47
C GLU A 137 23.13 4.77 1.88
N ARG A 138 22.99 3.93 0.84
CA ARG A 138 21.69 3.60 0.24
C ARG A 138 20.71 3.06 1.29
N LYS A 139 21.17 2.16 2.16
CA LYS A 139 20.35 1.55 3.22
C LYS A 139 19.74 2.61 4.12
N THR A 140 20.55 3.56 4.55
CA THR A 140 20.11 4.65 5.44
C THR A 140 19.01 5.48 4.75
N ILE A 141 19.23 5.84 3.49
CA ILE A 141 18.27 6.60 2.68
C ILE A 141 16.95 5.83 2.51
N TYR A 142 17.00 4.54 2.18
CA TYR A 142 15.79 3.75 1.97
C TYR A 142 15.03 3.45 3.27
N ILE A 143 15.70 3.44 4.44
CA ILE A 143 15.03 3.39 5.74
C ILE A 143 14.22 4.67 5.97
N ASP A 144 14.79 5.84 5.69
CA ASP A 144 14.09 7.12 5.83
C ASP A 144 12.95 7.25 4.82
N PHE A 145 13.13 6.75 3.60
CA PHE A 145 12.06 6.63 2.61
C PHE A 145 10.89 5.80 3.12
N GLN A 146 11.13 4.60 3.67
CA GLN A 146 10.06 3.74 4.20
C GLN A 146 9.29 4.44 5.32
N LYS A 147 9.99 5.07 6.28
CA LYS A 147 9.36 5.82 7.37
C LYS A 147 8.47 6.94 6.83
N ARG A 148 9.01 7.74 5.93
CA ARG A 148 8.30 8.88 5.36
C ARG A 148 7.09 8.44 4.55
N LEU A 149 7.22 7.41 3.71
CA LEU A 149 6.12 6.91 2.88
C LEU A 149 4.97 6.42 3.77
N VAL A 150 5.28 5.66 4.83
CA VAL A 150 4.27 5.13 5.74
C VAL A 150 3.59 6.24 6.55
N GLU A 151 4.32 7.31 6.91
CA GLU A 151 3.73 8.48 7.56
C GLU A 151 2.78 9.26 6.64
N GLU A 152 3.14 9.45 5.37
CA GLU A 152 2.30 10.11 4.36
C GLU A 152 1.09 9.25 3.96
N LEU A 153 1.17 7.94 4.16
CA LEU A 153 0.12 6.96 3.94
C LEU A 153 -0.57 7.01 2.55
N PRO A 154 0.17 7.11 1.43
CA PRO A 154 -0.43 7.06 0.08
C PRO A 154 -1.02 5.68 -0.25
N ALA A 155 -0.53 4.65 0.45
CA ALA A 155 -1.06 3.30 0.42
C ALA A 155 -0.95 2.66 1.80
N LEU A 156 -1.90 1.78 2.13
CA LEU A 156 -1.84 0.94 3.32
C LEU A 156 -1.40 -0.47 2.92
N PHE A 157 -0.18 -0.86 3.32
CA PHE A 157 0.34 -2.20 3.06
C PHE A 157 -0.42 -3.23 3.90
N LEU A 158 -0.89 -4.32 3.26
CA LEU A 158 -1.75 -5.31 3.92
C LEU A 158 -0.98 -6.57 4.30
N TYR A 159 -0.50 -7.31 3.29
CA TYR A 159 0.16 -8.60 3.43
C TYR A 159 0.93 -8.95 2.14
N TYR A 160 1.76 -10.00 2.18
CA TYR A 160 2.34 -10.61 0.97
C TYR A 160 1.45 -11.77 0.48
N PRO A 161 0.87 -11.70 -0.73
CA PRO A 161 0.11 -12.80 -1.29
C PRO A 161 0.97 -14.06 -1.45
N THR A 162 0.41 -15.22 -1.15
CA THR A 162 1.07 -16.51 -1.45
C THR A 162 0.74 -16.90 -2.89
N SER A 163 1.77 -17.14 -3.71
CA SER A 163 1.61 -17.67 -5.06
C SER A 163 1.99 -19.15 -5.13
N TYR A 164 1.29 -19.89 -5.99
CA TYR A 164 1.56 -21.30 -6.25
C TYR A 164 1.78 -21.48 -7.75
N THR A 165 2.91 -22.07 -8.12
CA THR A 165 3.19 -22.45 -9.52
C THR A 165 2.94 -23.94 -9.67
N ALA A 166 1.91 -24.30 -10.44
CA ALA A 166 1.64 -25.69 -10.80
C ALA A 166 2.23 -25.97 -12.20
N THR A 167 3.11 -26.98 -12.30
CA THR A 167 3.66 -27.42 -13.58
C THR A 167 3.29 -28.89 -13.82
N ARG A 168 2.95 -29.22 -15.07
CA ARG A 168 2.70 -30.60 -15.47
C ARG A 168 4.03 -31.25 -15.86
N THR A 169 4.51 -32.21 -15.08
CA THR A 169 5.67 -33.01 -15.46
C THR A 169 5.25 -34.07 -16.48
N THR A 170 5.55 -33.86 -17.75
CA THR A 170 5.45 -34.93 -18.77
C THR A 170 6.67 -35.84 -18.65
N LYS A 171 6.42 -37.15 -18.54
CA LYS A 171 7.45 -38.20 -18.71
C LYS A 171 7.75 -38.43 -20.19
#